data_AF-A0A5C9C685-F1
#
_entry.id   AF-A0A5C9C685-F1
#
_cell.length_a   1.000
_cell.length_b   1.000
_cell.length_c   1.000
_cell.angle_alpha   90.00
_cell.angle_beta   90.00
_cell.angle_gamma   90.00
#
_symmetry.space_group_name_H-M   'P 1'
#
loop_
_entity.id
_entity.type
_entity.pdbx_description
1 polymer ?
#
loop_
_entity_poly.entity_id
_entity_poly.type
_entity_poly.pdbx_seq_one_letter_code
_entity_poly.pdbx_strand_id
1 'polypeptide(L)'
;MTKFTRWCGIAHSILVKSHRKTKLGHAQEMLAAYLGHRTYASLRTHDLAVLQNQAKYVLVDPEKALNRAAGLDIPLTADDWLAVEHAIRPSGISGETWLVGEQSMHLAARLTLEDSGDRRLYDIAHRIGLRDGIRTTDTRCHSSPGEFPEILKFTVEGAVPTGNAEAYLVIPVVCEVAFPRVGKRFYASGELLSVEQSGPPTAYEPEEEQMDFSYMSELDD
;
A
#
# COMPACT_ATOMS: atom_id res chain seq x y z
N MET A 1 14.99 5.27 -19.29
CA MET A 1 13.68 4.70 -19.72
C MET A 1 12.68 4.94 -18.60
N THR A 2 11.47 5.43 -18.87
CA THR A 2 10.47 5.72 -17.82
C THR A 2 9.91 4.43 -17.21
N LYS A 3 9.44 4.49 -15.96
CA LYS A 3 8.77 3.39 -15.24
C LYS A 3 7.61 2.82 -16.05
N PHE A 4 6.77 3.69 -16.61
CA PHE A 4 5.66 3.28 -17.47
C PHE A 4 6.12 2.53 -18.72
N THR A 5 7.15 3.04 -19.43
CA THR A 5 7.70 2.37 -20.62
C THR A 5 8.25 0.98 -20.26
N ARG A 6 8.94 0.86 -19.13
CA ARG A 6 9.45 -0.43 -18.63
C ARG A 6 8.31 -1.41 -18.36
N TRP A 7 7.26 -0.96 -17.67
CA TRP A 7 6.08 -1.79 -17.40
C TRP A 7 5.36 -2.21 -18.68
N CYS A 8 5.25 -1.34 -19.68
CA CYS A 8 4.68 -1.68 -20.98
C CYS A 8 5.48 -2.78 -21.69
N GLY A 9 6.81 -2.71 -21.65
CA GLY A 9 7.67 -3.75 -22.21
C GLY A 9 7.46 -5.11 -21.53
N ILE A 10 7.37 -5.12 -20.20
CA ILE A 10 7.10 -6.33 -19.41
C ILE A 10 5.73 -6.90 -19.76
N ALA A 11 4.66 -6.09 -19.67
CA ALA A 11 3.31 -6.52 -20.02
C ALA A 11 3.24 -7.07 -21.44
N HIS A 12 3.85 -6.38 -22.42
CA HIS A 12 3.90 -6.86 -23.79
C HIS A 12 4.60 -8.22 -23.90
N SER A 13 5.77 -8.39 -23.25
CA SER A 13 6.53 -9.64 -23.26
C SER A 13 5.79 -10.83 -22.65
N ILE A 14 4.92 -10.60 -21.67
CA ILE A 14 4.07 -11.63 -21.07
C ILE A 14 2.91 -11.95 -22.00
N LEU A 15 2.17 -10.94 -22.42
CA LEU A 15 0.95 -11.11 -23.21
C LEU A 15 1.22 -11.68 -24.60
N VAL A 16 2.35 -11.35 -25.24
CA VAL A 16 2.65 -11.85 -26.60
C VAL A 16 2.88 -13.37 -26.63
N LYS A 17 3.21 -14.00 -25.50
CA LYS A 17 3.40 -15.46 -25.40
C LYS A 17 2.10 -16.21 -25.62
N SER A 18 1.02 -15.75 -24.97
CA SER A 18 -0.32 -16.32 -25.09
C SER A 18 -1.11 -15.71 -26.24
N HIS A 19 -0.87 -14.42 -26.53
CA HIS A 19 -1.64 -13.60 -27.47
C HIS A 19 -0.72 -12.92 -28.49
N ARG A 20 -0.21 -13.69 -29.46
CA ARG A 20 0.84 -13.26 -30.43
C ARG A 20 0.51 -12.01 -31.25
N LYS A 21 -0.77 -11.66 -31.39
CA LYS A 21 -1.22 -10.44 -32.09
C LYS A 21 -1.06 -9.17 -31.24
N THR A 22 -0.74 -9.31 -29.96
CA THR A 22 -0.55 -8.19 -29.03
C THR A 22 0.67 -7.37 -29.45
N LYS A 23 0.42 -6.12 -29.84
CA LYS A 23 1.47 -5.14 -30.13
C LYS A 23 1.79 -4.35 -28.86
N LEU A 24 2.96 -3.71 -28.83
CA LEU A 24 3.36 -2.84 -27.71
C LEU A 24 2.32 -1.73 -27.44
N GLY A 25 1.73 -1.15 -28.49
CA GLY A 25 0.66 -0.15 -28.35
C GLY A 25 -0.58 -0.67 -27.63
N HIS A 26 -0.92 -1.96 -27.79
CA HIS A 26 -2.03 -2.55 -27.04
C HIS A 26 -1.67 -2.67 -25.54
N ALA A 27 -0.44 -3.09 -25.23
CA ALA A 27 0.02 -3.14 -23.85
C ALA A 27 0.00 -1.75 -23.18
N GLN A 28 0.37 -0.68 -23.92
CA GLN A 28 0.27 0.70 -23.44
C GLN A 28 -1.18 1.10 -23.14
N GLU A 29 -2.12 0.76 -24.02
CA GLU A 29 -3.55 1.04 -23.83
C GLU A 29 -4.12 0.31 -22.60
N MET A 30 -3.81 -0.98 -22.43
CA MET A 30 -4.27 -1.78 -21.29
C MET A 30 -3.66 -1.32 -19.97
N LEU A 31 -2.36 -1.01 -19.94
CA LEU A 31 -1.70 -0.44 -18.75
C LEU A 31 -2.24 0.96 -18.41
N ALA A 32 -2.52 1.80 -19.40
CA ALA A 32 -3.16 3.09 -19.12
C ALA A 32 -4.55 2.87 -18.48
N ALA A 33 -5.34 1.93 -18.99
CA ALA A 33 -6.65 1.58 -18.42
C ALA A 33 -6.55 1.04 -16.98
N TYR A 34 -5.58 0.16 -16.73
CA TYR A 34 -5.23 -0.38 -15.42
C TYR A 34 -4.89 0.72 -14.39
N LEU A 35 -4.27 1.81 -14.84
CA LEU A 35 -3.96 3.00 -14.04
C LEU A 35 -5.13 4.01 -13.93
N GLY A 36 -6.31 3.68 -14.47
CA GLY A 36 -7.51 4.52 -14.41
C GLY A 36 -7.66 5.53 -15.55
N HIS A 37 -6.85 5.46 -16.60
CA HIS A 37 -6.98 6.27 -17.80
C HIS A 37 -7.93 5.60 -18.80
N ARG A 38 -8.51 6.36 -19.75
CA ARG A 38 -9.40 5.77 -20.76
C ARG A 38 -8.61 5.17 -21.92
N THR A 39 -7.53 5.85 -22.27
CA THR A 39 -6.62 5.50 -23.36
C THR A 39 -5.18 5.87 -22.98
N TYR A 40 -4.20 5.38 -23.73
CA TYR A 40 -2.80 5.78 -23.57
C TYR A 40 -2.63 7.29 -23.78
N ALA A 41 -3.31 7.88 -24.77
CA ALA A 41 -3.27 9.33 -25.00
C ALA A 41 -3.84 10.16 -23.83
N SER A 42 -4.71 9.58 -23.00
CA SER A 42 -5.25 10.25 -21.81
C SER A 42 -4.33 10.17 -20.60
N LEU A 43 -3.24 9.40 -20.67
CA LEU A 43 -2.15 9.41 -19.70
C LEU A 43 -1.24 10.60 -20.03
N ARG A 44 -1.49 11.73 -19.35
CA ARG A 44 -0.81 12.99 -19.64
C ARG A 44 0.64 12.97 -19.15
N THR A 45 1.46 13.88 -19.69
CA THR A 45 2.85 14.08 -19.26
C THR A 45 2.97 14.31 -17.74
N HIS A 46 1.97 14.98 -17.14
CA HIS A 46 1.88 15.15 -15.68
C HIS A 46 1.83 13.81 -14.95
N ASP A 47 0.89 12.94 -15.29
CA ASP A 47 0.73 11.64 -14.62
C ASP A 47 1.96 10.73 -14.82
N LEU A 48 2.60 10.78 -15.99
CA LEU A 48 3.86 10.07 -16.24
C LEU A 48 5.01 10.59 -15.36
N ALA A 49 5.11 11.91 -15.19
CA ALA A 49 6.14 12.53 -14.35
C ALA A 49 5.91 12.20 -12.86
N VAL A 50 4.66 12.23 -12.42
CA VAL A 50 4.24 11.88 -11.06
C VAL A 50 4.50 10.40 -10.77
N LEU A 51 4.13 9.50 -11.68
CA LEU A 51 4.38 8.06 -11.55
C LEU A 51 5.89 7.74 -11.42
N GLN A 52 6.72 8.53 -12.10
CA GLN A 52 8.16 8.34 -12.09
C GLN A 52 8.80 8.74 -10.75
N ASN A 53 8.34 9.84 -10.14
CA ASN A 53 9.10 10.51 -9.08
C ASN A 53 8.33 10.83 -7.79
N GLN A 54 7.00 10.77 -7.78
CA GLN A 54 6.17 11.26 -6.66
C GLN A 54 5.18 10.22 -6.13
N ALA A 55 4.69 9.32 -6.98
CA ALA A 55 3.70 8.33 -6.58
C ALA A 55 4.32 7.23 -5.70
N LYS A 56 3.88 7.16 -4.43
CA LYS A 56 4.16 6.03 -3.54
C LYS A 56 3.14 4.93 -3.73
N TYR A 57 1.86 5.28 -3.88
CA TYR A 57 0.76 4.34 -4.08
C TYR A 57 0.03 4.65 -5.38
N VAL A 58 -0.29 3.60 -6.12
CA VAL A 58 -1.04 3.67 -7.38
C VAL A 58 -2.23 2.74 -7.25
N LEU A 59 -3.44 3.31 -7.28
CA LEU A 59 -4.66 2.53 -7.20
C LEU A 59 -4.99 1.92 -8.55
N VAL A 60 -4.82 0.61 -8.64
CA VAL A 60 -4.94 -0.15 -9.89
C VAL A 60 -6.32 -0.80 -10.05
N ASP A 61 -6.66 -1.08 -11.30
CA ASP A 61 -7.98 -1.58 -11.70
C ASP A 61 -7.84 -2.66 -12.78
N PRO A 62 -7.68 -3.94 -12.38
CA PRO A 62 -7.52 -5.06 -13.31
C PRO A 62 -8.68 -5.19 -14.30
N GLU A 63 -9.91 -4.95 -13.84
CA GLU A 63 -11.11 -5.04 -14.68
C GLU A 63 -11.08 -4.03 -15.83
N LYS A 64 -10.59 -2.81 -15.59
CA LYS A 64 -10.42 -1.83 -16.67
C LYS A 64 -9.39 -2.23 -17.70
N ALA A 65 -8.34 -2.95 -17.31
CA ALA A 65 -7.38 -3.51 -18.27
C ALA A 65 -8.04 -4.55 -19.17
N LEU A 66 -8.80 -5.48 -18.58
CA LEU A 66 -9.54 -6.52 -19.30
C LEU A 66 -10.60 -5.93 -20.23
N ASN A 67 -11.38 -4.96 -19.75
CA ASN A 67 -12.37 -4.24 -20.56
C ASN A 67 -11.71 -3.52 -21.74
N ARG A 68 -10.51 -2.94 -21.53
CA ARG A 68 -9.76 -2.31 -22.61
C ARG A 68 -9.25 -3.33 -23.61
N ALA A 69 -8.79 -4.49 -23.16
CA ALA A 69 -8.37 -5.60 -24.02
C ALA A 69 -9.51 -6.09 -24.90
N ALA A 70 -10.70 -6.27 -24.33
CA ALA A 70 -11.91 -6.65 -25.07
C ALA A 70 -12.26 -5.60 -26.14
N GLY A 71 -12.17 -4.31 -25.83
CA GLY A 71 -12.37 -3.23 -26.81
C GLY A 71 -11.27 -3.10 -27.88
N LEU A 72 -10.18 -3.88 -27.76
CA LEU A 72 -9.11 -4.00 -28.75
C LEU A 72 -9.14 -5.36 -29.47
N ASP A 73 -10.21 -6.14 -29.30
CA ASP A 73 -10.37 -7.51 -29.82
C ASP A 73 -9.26 -8.47 -29.37
N ILE A 74 -8.76 -8.29 -28.14
CA ILE A 74 -7.77 -9.16 -27.50
C ILE A 74 -8.49 -9.96 -26.41
N PRO A 75 -8.68 -11.28 -26.58
CA PRO A 75 -9.42 -12.11 -25.64
C PRO A 75 -8.54 -12.47 -24.42
N LEU A 76 -8.23 -11.49 -23.58
CA LEU A 76 -7.50 -11.71 -22.33
C LEU A 76 -8.42 -12.28 -21.25
N THR A 77 -7.92 -13.29 -20.53
CA THR A 77 -8.53 -13.78 -19.31
C THR A 77 -8.02 -13.00 -18.09
N ALA A 78 -8.70 -13.15 -16.94
CA ALA A 78 -8.20 -12.60 -15.68
C ALA A 78 -6.82 -13.17 -15.32
N ASP A 79 -6.58 -14.46 -15.59
CA ASP A 79 -5.30 -15.12 -15.33
C ASP A 79 -4.16 -14.56 -16.19
N ASP A 80 -4.45 -14.21 -17.45
CA ASP A 80 -3.47 -13.55 -18.33
C ASP A 80 -3.02 -12.21 -17.74
N TRP A 81 -3.97 -11.42 -17.20
CA TRP A 81 -3.64 -10.13 -16.59
C TRP A 81 -2.97 -10.29 -15.23
N LEU A 82 -3.38 -11.27 -14.43
CA LEU A 82 -2.74 -11.59 -13.15
C LEU A 82 -1.25 -11.91 -13.34
N ALA A 83 -0.90 -12.64 -14.40
CA ALA A 83 0.50 -12.89 -14.76
C ALA A 83 1.28 -11.60 -15.07
N VAL A 84 0.64 -10.62 -15.71
CA VAL A 84 1.22 -9.28 -15.93
C VAL A 84 1.41 -8.57 -14.60
N GLU A 85 0.40 -8.55 -13.73
CA GLU A 85 0.46 -7.92 -12.41
C GLU A 85 1.60 -8.49 -11.56
N HIS A 86 1.73 -9.81 -11.51
CA HIS A 86 2.81 -10.49 -10.80
C HIS A 86 4.19 -10.13 -11.37
N ALA A 87 4.30 -9.83 -12.66
CA ALA A 87 5.56 -9.44 -13.29
C ALA A 87 5.92 -7.96 -13.10
N ILE A 88 4.94 -7.08 -12.86
CA ILE A 88 5.18 -5.62 -12.63
C ILE A 88 5.28 -5.26 -11.15
N ARG A 89 4.63 -6.02 -10.25
CA ARG A 89 4.69 -5.88 -8.79
C ARG A 89 6.00 -6.33 -8.09
N PRO A 90 7.00 -7.00 -8.70
CA PRO A 90 8.18 -7.43 -7.96
C PRO A 90 8.99 -6.25 -7.42
N SER A 91 9.54 -6.43 -6.22
CA SER A 91 10.54 -5.57 -5.61
C SER A 91 11.65 -5.25 -6.63
N GLY A 92 11.76 -3.98 -7.02
CA GLY A 92 12.76 -3.49 -8.00
C GLY A 92 12.25 -3.21 -9.43
N ILE A 93 11.05 -3.67 -9.80
CA ILE A 93 10.40 -3.29 -11.07
C ILE A 93 9.45 -2.11 -10.86
N SER A 94 8.63 -2.18 -9.81
CA SER A 94 7.85 -1.03 -9.36
C SER A 94 8.65 -0.06 -8.49
N GLY A 95 9.83 -0.50 -8.01
CA GLY A 95 10.70 0.27 -7.13
C GLY A 95 10.01 0.52 -5.80
N GLU A 96 10.02 1.77 -5.34
CA GLU A 96 9.31 2.17 -4.12
C GLU A 96 7.80 2.40 -4.32
N THR A 97 7.29 2.27 -5.54
CA THR A 97 5.87 2.47 -5.85
C THR A 97 5.09 1.19 -5.67
N TRP A 98 4.00 1.27 -4.92
CA TRP A 98 3.09 0.19 -4.61
C TRP A 98 1.90 0.22 -5.56
N LEU A 99 1.69 -0.87 -6.30
CA LEU A 99 0.51 -1.08 -7.14
C LEU A 99 -0.52 -1.83 -6.31
N VAL A 100 -1.58 -1.15 -5.89
CA VAL A 100 -2.49 -1.67 -4.85
C VAL A 100 -3.95 -1.46 -5.21
N GLY A 101 -4.81 -2.35 -4.72
CA GLY A 101 -6.25 -2.11 -4.73
C GLY A 101 -6.62 -1.01 -3.73
N GLU A 102 -7.81 -0.44 -3.88
CA GLU A 102 -8.31 0.61 -2.98
C GLU A 102 -8.36 0.16 -1.52
N GLN A 103 -8.85 -1.06 -1.26
CA GLN A 103 -8.93 -1.63 0.09
C GLN A 103 -7.55 -1.77 0.76
N SER A 104 -6.50 -2.02 -0.02
CA SER A 104 -5.14 -2.15 0.52
C SER A 104 -4.59 -0.82 1.07
N MET A 105 -5.23 0.32 0.80
CA MET A 105 -4.86 1.59 1.44
C MET A 105 -5.14 1.60 2.94
N HIS A 106 -6.05 0.76 3.45
CA HIS A 106 -6.21 0.56 4.89
C HIS A 106 -4.92 0.01 5.52
N LEU A 107 -4.28 -0.96 4.87
CA LEU A 107 -3.00 -1.50 5.32
C LEU A 107 -1.89 -0.44 5.21
N ALA A 108 -1.86 0.34 4.13
CA ALA A 108 -0.90 1.44 3.99
C ALA A 108 -1.04 2.47 5.12
N ALA A 109 -2.27 2.80 5.54
CA ALA A 109 -2.53 3.69 6.67
C ALA A 109 -2.03 3.10 8.00
N ARG A 110 -2.22 1.79 8.22
CA ARG A 110 -1.69 1.09 9.41
C ARG A 110 -0.17 1.16 9.46
N LEU A 111 0.49 0.75 8.38
CA LEU A 111 1.95 0.78 8.28
C LEU A 111 2.52 2.20 8.44
N THR A 112 1.82 3.22 7.92
CA THR A 112 2.23 4.62 8.11
C THR A 112 2.24 5.01 9.59
N LEU A 113 1.33 4.47 10.41
CA LEU A 113 1.34 4.70 11.85
C LEU A 113 2.38 3.82 12.57
N GLU A 114 2.45 2.53 12.25
CA GLU A 114 3.34 1.56 12.92
C GLU A 114 4.82 1.88 12.70
N ASP A 115 5.18 2.25 11.46
CA ASP A 115 6.55 2.66 11.09
C ASP A 115 6.85 4.12 11.47
N SER A 116 5.92 4.80 12.13
CA SER A 116 6.06 6.22 12.44
C SER A 116 7.07 6.50 13.56
N GLY A 117 7.98 7.40 13.23
CA GLY A 117 8.84 8.11 14.18
C GLY A 117 8.22 9.39 14.75
N ASP A 118 6.91 9.59 14.66
CA ASP A 118 6.26 10.83 15.10
C ASP A 118 6.45 11.07 16.61
N ARG A 119 7.01 12.24 16.92
CA ARG A 119 7.34 12.64 18.29
C ARG A 119 6.14 12.59 19.25
N ARG A 120 4.92 12.85 18.77
CA ARG A 120 3.71 12.85 19.61
C ARG A 120 3.44 11.46 20.21
N LEU A 121 3.73 10.39 19.47
CA LEU A 121 3.61 9.02 19.97
C LEU A 121 4.64 8.75 21.08
N TYR A 122 5.86 9.25 20.93
CA TYR A 122 6.88 9.18 21.97
C TYR A 122 6.48 9.96 23.21
N ASP A 123 5.96 11.19 23.06
CA ASP A 123 5.53 12.04 24.16
C ASP A 123 4.36 11.41 24.95
N ILE A 124 3.49 10.64 24.29
CA ILE A 124 2.41 9.88 24.93
C ILE A 124 2.98 8.73 25.78
N ALA A 125 3.88 7.92 25.22
CA ALA A 125 4.49 6.79 25.93
C ALA A 125 5.37 7.23 27.11
N HIS A 126 6.19 8.28 26.93
CA HIS A 126 7.13 8.77 27.95
C HIS A 126 6.47 9.33 29.20
N ARG A 127 5.16 9.60 29.18
CA ARG A 127 4.40 9.95 30.40
C ARG A 127 4.34 8.79 31.40
N ILE A 128 4.56 7.56 30.95
CA ILE A 128 4.44 6.34 31.75
C ILE A 128 5.79 5.62 31.85
N GLY A 129 6.46 5.43 30.72
CA GLY A 129 7.67 4.63 30.65
C GLY A 129 8.29 4.61 29.25
N LEU A 130 8.92 3.49 28.91
CA LEU A 130 9.55 3.29 27.60
C LEU A 130 8.54 2.74 26.60
N ARG A 131 8.49 3.35 25.41
CA ARG A 131 7.67 2.89 24.28
C ARG A 131 8.16 1.53 23.77
N ASP A 132 7.22 0.62 23.55
CA ASP A 132 7.46 -0.68 22.93
C ASP A 132 6.56 -0.86 21.69
N GLY A 133 6.98 -0.22 20.59
CA GLY A 133 6.27 -0.28 19.31
C GLY A 133 4.92 0.45 19.31
N ILE A 134 4.11 0.12 18.30
CA ILE A 134 2.70 0.52 18.13
C ILE A 134 2.00 -0.67 17.50
N ARG A 135 0.77 -0.96 17.93
CA ARG A 135 -0.10 -1.95 17.29
C ARG A 135 -1.36 -1.27 16.80
N THR A 136 -1.70 -1.43 15.51
CA THR A 136 -2.97 -0.92 14.98
C THR A 136 -4.10 -1.90 15.25
N THR A 137 -5.26 -1.39 15.63
CA THR A 137 -6.45 -2.19 15.96
C THR A 137 -7.53 -2.04 14.90
N ASP A 138 -7.78 -0.81 14.44
CA ASP A 138 -8.79 -0.54 13.43
C ASP A 138 -8.39 0.57 12.46
N THR A 139 -8.98 0.55 11.26
CA THR A 139 -8.81 1.60 10.26
C THR A 139 -10.10 1.91 9.52
N ARG A 140 -10.44 3.19 9.49
CA ARG A 140 -11.63 3.71 8.80
C ARG A 140 -11.26 4.75 7.76
N CYS A 141 -11.63 4.49 6.50
CA CYS A 141 -11.51 5.46 5.42
C CYS A 141 -12.58 6.55 5.54
N HIS A 142 -12.23 7.80 5.24
CA HIS A 142 -13.17 8.93 5.23
C HIS A 142 -13.89 9.11 3.89
N SER A 143 -13.43 8.42 2.85
CA SER A 143 -13.98 8.49 1.49
C SER A 143 -14.83 7.26 1.18
N SER A 144 -15.83 7.44 0.32
CA SER A 144 -16.65 6.31 -0.13
C SER A 144 -15.88 5.46 -1.14
N PRO A 145 -16.21 4.16 -1.28
CA PRO A 145 -15.60 3.31 -2.28
C PRO A 145 -15.66 3.90 -3.71
N GLY A 146 -14.53 3.95 -4.40
CA GLY A 146 -14.39 4.50 -5.75
C GLY A 146 -14.25 6.02 -5.82
N GLU A 147 -14.24 6.72 -4.68
CA GLU A 147 -13.91 8.14 -4.62
C GLU A 147 -12.40 8.34 -4.46
N PHE A 148 -11.83 9.22 -5.28
CA PHE A 148 -10.39 9.54 -5.25
C PHE A 148 -10.20 11.03 -4.91
N PRO A 149 -10.36 11.42 -3.64
CA PRO A 149 -10.24 12.83 -3.22
C PRO A 149 -8.83 13.38 -3.41
N GLU A 150 -8.68 14.70 -3.28
CA GLU A 150 -7.35 15.34 -3.29
C GLU A 150 -6.47 14.91 -2.12
N ILE A 151 -7.08 14.57 -0.99
CA ILE A 151 -6.40 14.00 0.17
C ILE A 151 -7.24 12.81 0.62
N LEU A 152 -6.67 11.62 0.52
CA LEU A 152 -7.29 10.40 1.03
C LEU A 152 -6.96 10.28 2.52
N LYS A 153 -7.97 10.28 3.38
CA LYS A 153 -7.82 10.29 4.83
C LYS A 153 -8.33 9.01 5.47
N PHE A 154 -7.64 8.60 6.53
CA PHE A 154 -8.00 7.50 7.38
C PHE A 154 -7.94 7.91 8.85
N THR A 155 -8.94 7.48 9.62
CA THR A 155 -8.79 7.35 11.07
C THR A 155 -8.17 5.99 11.34
N VAL A 156 -7.06 5.96 12.06
CA VAL A 156 -6.37 4.75 12.49
C VAL A 156 -6.42 4.68 14.00
N GLU A 157 -7.03 3.63 14.52
CA GLU A 157 -6.99 3.32 15.94
C GLU A 157 -5.82 2.39 16.20
N GLY A 158 -5.15 2.63 17.32
CA GLY A 158 -4.03 1.80 17.73
C GLY A 158 -3.80 1.88 19.22
N ALA A 159 -2.76 1.17 19.63
CA ALA A 159 -2.35 1.03 21.00
C ALA A 159 -0.84 1.23 21.05
N VAL A 160 -0.37 2.02 22.02
CA VAL A 160 1.04 2.26 22.29
C VAL A 160 1.40 1.50 23.57
N PRO A 161 2.02 0.32 23.47
CA PRO A 161 2.54 -0.38 24.63
C PRO A 161 3.68 0.42 25.26
N THR A 162 3.69 0.48 26.58
CA THR A 162 4.70 1.18 27.37
C THR A 162 4.95 0.46 28.68
N GLY A 163 6.22 0.28 29.02
CA GLY A 163 6.62 -0.42 30.24
C GLY A 163 7.50 0.44 31.15
N ASN A 164 7.37 0.25 32.45
CA ASN A 164 8.36 0.65 33.44
C ASN A 164 8.66 -0.54 34.38
N ALA A 165 9.47 -0.32 35.43
CA ALA A 165 9.87 -1.40 36.35
C ALA A 165 8.69 -2.00 37.16
N GLU A 166 7.54 -1.32 37.22
CA GLU A 166 6.40 -1.70 38.07
C GLU A 166 5.22 -2.25 37.28
N ALA A 167 4.99 -1.78 36.05
CA ALA A 167 3.85 -2.19 35.24
C ALA A 167 4.12 -2.08 33.74
N TYR A 168 3.45 -2.94 32.98
CA TYR A 168 3.31 -2.83 31.54
C TYR A 168 1.89 -2.38 31.20
N LEU A 169 1.79 -1.24 30.52
CA LEU A 169 0.53 -0.60 30.17
C LEU A 169 0.42 -0.45 28.66
N VAL A 170 -0.79 -0.28 28.17
CA VAL A 170 -1.08 0.12 26.80
C VAL A 170 -1.91 1.39 26.81
N ILE A 171 -1.50 2.35 25.98
CA ILE A 171 -2.21 3.62 25.83
C ILE A 171 -2.98 3.58 24.49
N PRO A 172 -4.31 3.63 24.51
CA PRO A 172 -5.09 3.69 23.27
C PRO A 172 -4.91 5.05 22.61
N VAL A 173 -4.68 5.04 21.30
CA VAL A 173 -4.48 6.23 20.47
C VAL A 173 -5.37 6.21 19.24
N VAL A 174 -5.77 7.39 18.80
CA VAL A 174 -6.48 7.62 17.54
C VAL A 174 -5.66 8.62 16.73
N CYS A 175 -5.39 8.27 15.48
CA CYS A 175 -4.56 9.06 14.57
C CYS A 175 -5.32 9.34 13.28
N GLU A 176 -5.06 10.51 12.69
CA GLU A 176 -5.47 10.79 11.30
C GLU A 176 -4.27 10.63 10.38
N VAL A 177 -4.36 9.71 9.42
CA VAL A 177 -3.37 9.50 8.36
C VAL A 177 -3.91 10.07 7.06
N ALA A 178 -3.09 10.81 6.33
CA ALA A 178 -3.44 11.39 5.04
C ALA A 178 -2.47 10.98 3.93
N PHE A 179 -3.03 10.82 2.74
CA PHE A 179 -2.29 10.56 1.50
C PHE A 179 -2.66 11.64 0.47
N PRO A 180 -1.75 12.57 0.14
CA PRO A 180 -1.98 13.56 -0.90
C PRO A 180 -2.08 12.94 -2.29
N ARG A 181 -3.11 13.29 -3.05
CA ARG A 181 -3.29 12.87 -4.44
C ARG A 181 -2.38 13.70 -5.34
N VAL A 182 -1.49 13.02 -6.07
CA VAL A 182 -0.51 13.65 -6.96
C VAL A 182 -0.83 13.43 -8.45
N GLY A 183 -1.70 12.46 -8.75
CA GLY A 183 -2.19 12.16 -10.10
C GLY A 183 -3.58 11.56 -10.05
N LYS A 184 -4.12 11.10 -11.18
CA LYS A 184 -5.54 10.70 -11.26
C LYS A 184 -5.96 9.63 -10.23
N ARG A 185 -5.12 8.62 -10.03
CA ARG A 185 -5.29 7.53 -9.03
C ARG A 185 -3.98 7.30 -8.26
N PHE A 186 -3.13 8.33 -8.18
CA PHE A 186 -1.79 8.24 -7.63
C PHE A 186 -1.72 9.07 -6.35
N TYR A 187 -1.20 8.45 -5.30
CA TYR A 187 -1.02 9.06 -3.99
C TYR A 187 0.46 9.07 -3.61
N ALA A 188 0.88 10.15 -2.95
CA ALA A 188 2.20 10.25 -2.33
C ALA A 188 2.28 9.36 -1.07
N SER A 189 3.42 9.39 -0.38
CA SER A 189 3.58 8.74 0.92
C SER A 189 2.58 9.26 1.94
N GLY A 190 2.19 8.40 2.87
CA GLY A 190 1.30 8.78 3.97
C GLY A 190 1.99 9.67 4.98
N GLU A 191 1.22 10.54 5.62
CA GLU A 191 1.66 11.39 6.73
C GLU A 191 0.66 11.34 7.89
N LEU A 192 1.16 11.46 9.13
CA LEU A 192 0.31 11.60 10.32
C LEU A 192 -0.07 13.06 10.53
N LEU A 193 -1.34 13.38 10.37
CA LEU A 193 -1.89 14.71 10.62
C LEU A 193 -2.11 14.95 12.11
N SER A 194 -2.70 13.98 12.81
CA SER A 194 -2.96 14.05 14.25
C SER A 194 -2.64 12.73 14.94
N VAL A 195 -2.31 12.84 16.23
CA VAL A 195 -2.10 11.73 17.16
C VAL A 195 -2.70 12.16 18.50
N GLU A 196 -3.70 11.45 18.98
CA GLU A 196 -4.40 11.76 20.22
C GLU A 196 -4.55 10.50 21.07
N GLN A 197 -4.41 10.65 22.39
CA GLN A 197 -4.76 9.60 23.34
C GLN A 197 -6.30 9.56 23.45
N SER A 198 -6.91 8.42 23.15
CA SER A 198 -8.36 8.28 23.11
C SER A 198 -8.97 7.77 24.42
N GLY A 199 -8.16 7.28 25.35
CA GLY A 199 -8.62 6.73 26.62
C GLY A 199 -7.50 6.59 27.65
N PRO A 200 -7.83 6.19 28.89
CA PRO A 200 -6.83 5.99 29.94
C PRO A 200 -5.90 4.80 29.59
N PRO A 201 -4.66 4.79 30.10
CA PRO A 201 -3.79 3.62 30.00
C PRO A 201 -4.41 2.42 30.73
N THR A 202 -4.30 1.23 30.15
CA THR A 202 -4.79 -0.03 30.73
C THR A 202 -3.67 -1.03 30.90
N ALA A 203 -3.79 -1.96 31.86
CA ALA A 203 -2.83 -3.04 32.01
C ALA A 203 -2.74 -3.87 30.71
N TYR A 204 -1.52 -4.22 30.33
CA TYR A 204 -1.23 -5.04 29.17
C TYR A 204 -0.33 -6.19 29.59
N GLU A 205 -0.78 -7.41 29.34
CA GLU A 205 0.10 -8.58 29.39
C GLU A 205 0.66 -8.77 27.99
N PRO A 206 1.98 -8.65 27.79
CA PRO A 206 2.60 -9.03 26.53
C PRO A 206 2.26 -10.50 26.26
N GLU A 207 1.75 -10.79 25.07
CA GLU A 207 1.69 -12.18 24.61
C GLU A 207 3.13 -12.70 24.62
N GLU A 208 3.47 -13.61 25.55
CA GLU A 208 4.73 -14.32 25.49
C GLU A 208 4.79 -14.99 24.12
N GLU A 209 5.71 -14.53 23.26
CA GLU A 209 6.11 -15.34 22.11
C GLU A 209 6.59 -16.66 22.70
N GLN A 210 5.75 -17.70 22.63
CA GLN A 210 6.18 -19.08 22.75
C GLN A 210 7.15 -19.32 21.60
N MET A 211 8.40 -18.91 21.78
CA MET A 211 9.49 -19.43 21.00
C MET A 211 9.60 -20.90 21.40
N ASP A 212 8.91 -21.77 20.66
CA ASP A 212 9.15 -23.21 20.68
C ASP A 212 10.60 -23.43 20.20
N PHE A 213 11.55 -23.32 21.13
CA PHE A 213 12.94 -23.73 20.96
C PHE A 213 13.06 -25.27 21.02
N SER A 214 12.09 -26.02 20.48
CA SER A 214 12.12 -27.48 20.43
C SER A 214 12.87 -28.00 19.20
N TYR A 215 14.02 -27.43 18.82
CA TYR A 215 14.85 -27.98 17.74
C TYR A 215 16.34 -27.61 17.87
N MET A 216 16.94 -27.79 19.05
CA MET A 216 18.42 -27.76 19.20
C MET A 216 18.94 -28.85 20.17
N SER A 217 18.20 -29.92 20.45
CA SER A 217 18.68 -31.02 21.32
C SER A 217 18.79 -32.39 20.64
N GLU A 218 18.94 -32.43 19.31
CA GLU A 218 19.34 -33.66 18.60
C GLU A 218 20.66 -33.45 17.87
N LEU A 219 21.71 -33.13 18.61
CA LEU A 219 23.11 -33.31 18.20
C LEU A 219 23.91 -33.59 19.47
N ASP A 220 23.65 -34.73 20.09
CA ASP A 220 24.59 -35.48 20.93
C ASP A 220 23.99 -36.86 21.15
N ASP A 221 24.29 -37.78 20.22
CA ASP A 221 24.70 -39.18 20.47
C ASP A 221 25.01 -39.91 19.15
#